data_AF-A0A7S1X6U8-F1
#
_entry.id   AF-A0A7S1X6U8-F1
#
_cell.length_a   1.000
_cell.length_b   1.000
_cell.length_c   1.000
_cell.angle_alpha   90.00
_cell.angle_beta   90.00
_cell.angle_gamma   90.00
#
_symmetry.space_group_name_H-M   'P 1'
#
loop_
_entity.id
_entity.type
_entity.pdbx_description
1 polymer ?
#
loop_
_entity_poly.entity_id
_entity_poly.type
_entity_poly.pdbx_seq_one_letter_code
_entity_poly.pdbx_strand_id
1 'polypeptide(L)'
;IAPHSLSFRPLVVPESSDILIHLPCQSRRGARASFDGRSAMELEPGSSIQCHTSECPMPVVNLGQLDHDWYEGITQKLKWNDPITGKQPDSKRPKMPQLGERWQGRSPPERIASVDED
;
A
#
# COMPACT_ATOMS: atom_id res chain seq x y z
N ILE A 1 -11.97 11.21 -0.41
CA ILE A 1 -11.74 11.90 0.88
C ILE A 1 -10.50 12.79 0.69
N ALA A 2 -10.58 14.08 1.03
CA ALA A 2 -9.48 15.04 0.85
C ALA A 2 -9.48 16.04 2.02
N PRO A 3 -8.76 15.75 3.12
CA PRO A 3 -8.78 16.60 4.31
C PRO A 3 -8.12 17.96 4.05
N HIS A 4 -8.58 18.99 4.75
CA HIS A 4 -8.07 20.37 4.61
C HIS A 4 -6.71 20.62 5.28
N SER A 5 -6.11 19.63 5.94
CA SER A 5 -4.80 19.73 6.56
C SER A 5 -3.88 18.60 6.12
N LEU A 6 -2.61 18.94 5.93
CA LEU A 6 -1.54 18.03 5.53
C LEU A 6 -1.10 17.08 6.66
N SER A 7 -1.56 17.31 7.89
CA SER A 7 -1.23 16.49 9.06
C SER A 7 -2.21 15.34 9.29
N PHE A 8 -3.28 15.23 8.49
CA PHE A 8 -4.23 14.12 8.60
C PHE A 8 -3.65 12.84 8.00
N ARG A 9 -3.21 11.93 8.88
CA ARG A 9 -2.64 10.63 8.53
C ARG A 9 -3.66 9.51 8.80
N PRO A 10 -3.67 8.43 8.00
CA PRO A 10 -4.41 7.22 8.34
C PRO A 10 -4.02 6.71 9.73
N LEU A 11 -5.00 6.24 10.50
CA LEU A 11 -4.82 5.68 11.84
C LEU A 11 -5.10 4.17 11.81
N VAL A 12 -4.28 3.40 12.51
CA VAL A 12 -4.52 1.98 12.79
C VAL A 12 -4.73 1.84 14.28
N VAL A 13 -5.88 1.29 14.67
CA VAL A 13 -6.30 1.13 16.07
C VAL A 13 -6.55 -0.35 16.37
N PRO A 14 -6.47 -0.78 17.65
CA PRO A 14 -6.83 -2.14 18.03
C PRO A 14 -8.28 -2.49 17.70
N GLU A 15 -8.54 -3.78 17.48
CA GLU A 15 -9.88 -4.32 17.19
C GLU A 15 -10.91 -4.02 18.29
N SER A 16 -10.47 -3.97 19.55
CA SER A 16 -11.34 -3.69 20.70
C SER A 16 -11.70 -2.20 20.86
N SER A 17 -11.39 -1.36 19.88
CA SER A 17 -11.63 0.08 19.97
C SER A 17 -13.05 0.44 19.56
N ASP A 18 -13.68 1.32 20.33
CA ASP A 18 -14.92 2.00 19.92
C ASP A 18 -14.59 3.31 19.20
N ILE A 19 -15.07 3.44 17.96
CA ILE A 19 -14.86 4.64 17.14
C ILE A 19 -16.17 5.42 17.07
N LEU A 20 -16.17 6.64 17.59
CA LEU A 20 -17.30 7.57 17.50
C LEU A 20 -16.99 8.67 16.47
N ILE A 21 -17.83 8.77 15.44
CA ILE A 21 -17.80 9.84 14.45
C ILE A 21 -18.98 10.76 14.72
N HIS A 22 -18.71 11.96 15.22
CA HIS A 22 -19.75 12.95 15.54
C HIS A 22 -19.83 14.03 14.46
N LEU A 23 -21.04 14.33 14.00
CA LEU A 23 -21.31 15.50 13.17
C LEU A 23 -21.70 16.67 14.08
N PRO A 24 -20.90 17.74 14.19
CA PRO A 24 -21.19 18.85 15.10
C PRO A 24 -22.54 19.50 14.82
N CYS A 25 -23.26 19.90 15.87
CA CYS A 25 -24.56 20.60 15.74
C CYS A 25 -24.47 21.91 14.94
N GLN A 26 -23.29 22.55 14.93
CA GLN A 26 -23.03 23.79 14.18
C GLN A 26 -22.69 23.56 12.70
N SER A 27 -22.72 22.30 12.23
CA SER A 27 -22.47 22.00 10.83
C SER A 27 -23.52 22.68 9.94
N ARG A 28 -23.08 23.40 8.91
CA ARG A 28 -24.00 24.05 7.95
C ARG A 28 -24.74 23.08 7.04
N ARG A 29 -24.29 21.83 6.97
CA ARG A 29 -24.86 20.76 6.13
C ARG A 29 -24.84 19.44 6.87
N GLY A 30 -25.79 18.57 6.54
CA GLY A 30 -25.74 17.17 6.89
C GLY A 30 -24.55 16.45 6.24
N ALA A 31 -24.30 15.23 6.67
CA ALA A 31 -23.31 14.33 6.08
C ALA A 31 -23.99 13.09 5.51
N ARG A 32 -23.25 12.29 4.74
CA ARG A 32 -23.73 10.98 4.28
C ARG A 32 -22.77 9.89 4.71
N ALA A 33 -23.32 8.80 5.23
CA ALA A 33 -22.59 7.59 5.54
C ALA A 33 -23.12 6.44 4.69
N SER A 34 -22.21 5.63 4.16
CA SER A 34 -22.53 4.41 3.44
C SER A 34 -21.74 3.26 4.04
N PHE A 35 -22.32 2.07 4.01
CA PHE A 35 -21.72 0.84 4.53
C PHE A 35 -21.44 -0.07 3.33
N ASP A 36 -20.18 -0.48 3.14
CA ASP A 36 -19.70 -1.27 2.00
C ASP A 36 -20.07 -0.68 0.61
N GLY A 37 -20.17 0.65 0.53
CA GLY A 37 -20.58 1.35 -0.69
C GLY A 37 -22.07 1.23 -1.03
N ARG A 38 -22.88 0.65 -0.15
CA ARG A 38 -24.34 0.52 -0.28
C ARG A 38 -25.05 1.36 0.79
N SER A 39 -26.37 1.50 0.61
CA SER A 39 -27.30 2.03 1.62
C SER A 39 -26.85 3.36 2.25
N ALA A 40 -26.61 4.36 1.42
CA ALA A 40 -26.18 5.67 1.90
C ALA A 40 -27.31 6.35 2.70
N MET A 41 -27.05 6.64 3.97
CA MET A 41 -27.92 7.35 4.90
C MET A 41 -27.48 8.81 5.03
N GLU A 42 -28.45 9.72 5.19
CA GLU A 42 -28.21 11.12 5.54
C GLU A 42 -28.14 11.29 7.06
N LEU A 43 -27.15 12.06 7.50
CA LEU A 43 -26.89 12.37 8.91
C LEU A 43 -27.16 13.85 9.13
N GLU A 44 -28.07 14.14 10.06
CA GLU A 44 -28.38 15.51 10.46
C GLU A 44 -27.31 16.05 11.43
N PRO A 45 -27.04 17.37 11.45
CA PRO A 45 -26.17 17.99 12.45
C PRO A 45 -26.54 17.59 13.88
N GLY A 46 -25.55 17.23 14.69
CA GLY A 46 -25.73 16.68 16.04
C GLY A 46 -25.81 15.15 16.10
N SER A 47 -25.93 14.47 14.96
CA SER A 47 -25.92 13.00 14.90
C SER A 47 -24.52 12.42 15.11
N SER A 48 -24.46 11.14 15.41
CA SER A 48 -23.20 10.39 15.52
C SER A 48 -23.32 8.97 14.98
N ILE A 49 -22.21 8.44 14.50
CA ILE A 49 -22.04 7.03 14.15
C ILE A 49 -21.05 6.41 15.13
N GLN A 50 -21.41 5.28 15.71
CA GLN A 50 -20.52 4.47 16.53
C GLN A 50 -20.17 3.19 15.78
N CYS A 51 -18.89 2.90 15.64
CA CYS A 51 -18.36 1.70 15.03
C CYS A 51 -17.60 0.89 16.09
N HIS A 52 -17.93 -0.39 16.19
CA HIS A 52 -17.25 -1.38 17.02
C HIS A 52 -17.05 -2.65 16.19
N THR A 53 -16.19 -3.54 16.64
CA THR A 53 -15.98 -4.82 15.96
C THR A 53 -17.16 -5.76 16.21
N SER A 54 -17.67 -6.39 15.15
CA SER A 54 -18.79 -7.35 15.22
C SER A 54 -18.37 -8.65 15.89
N GLU A 55 -19.23 -9.21 16.74
CA GLU A 55 -19.07 -10.56 17.32
C GLU A 55 -19.29 -11.69 16.29
N CYS A 56 -19.85 -11.36 15.13
CA CYS A 56 -20.15 -12.30 14.05
C CYS A 56 -19.29 -11.97 12.81
N PRO A 57 -18.04 -12.46 12.72
CA PRO A 57 -17.20 -12.26 11.56
C PRO A 57 -17.73 -13.05 10.35
N MET A 58 -17.57 -12.48 9.16
CA MET A 58 -17.92 -13.18 7.92
C MET A 58 -16.86 -14.24 7.60
N PRO A 59 -17.24 -15.53 7.44
CA PRO A 59 -16.28 -16.55 7.06
C PRO A 59 -15.79 -16.34 5.62
N VAL A 60 -14.48 -16.38 5.42
CA VAL A 60 -13.84 -16.25 4.10
C VAL A 60 -13.31 -17.62 3.67
N VAL A 61 -13.66 -18.04 2.45
CA VAL A 61 -13.15 -19.28 1.85
C VAL A 61 -11.90 -18.94 1.02
N ASN A 62 -10.79 -19.61 1.34
CA ASN A 62 -9.50 -19.45 0.67
C ASN A 62 -9.14 -20.73 -0.09
N LEU A 63 -8.37 -20.57 -1.18
CA LEU A 63 -7.84 -21.70 -1.97
C LEU A 63 -6.58 -22.28 -1.32
N GLY A 64 -5.76 -21.44 -0.70
CA GLY A 64 -4.54 -21.80 0.01
C GLY A 64 -4.48 -21.25 1.43
N GLN A 65 -3.27 -20.99 1.92
CA GLN A 65 -3.05 -20.26 3.17
C GLN A 65 -3.49 -18.81 3.00
N LEU A 66 -4.11 -18.23 4.03
CA LEU A 66 -4.67 -16.87 3.97
C LEU A 66 -3.63 -15.83 3.49
N ASP A 67 -2.42 -15.90 4.04
CA ASP A 67 -1.34 -14.96 3.69
C ASP A 67 -0.93 -15.07 2.22
N HIS A 68 -0.90 -16.29 1.69
CA HIS A 68 -0.53 -16.54 0.30
C HIS A 68 -1.59 -15.98 -0.66
N ASP A 69 -2.86 -16.32 -0.43
CA ASP A 69 -3.97 -15.87 -1.28
C ASP A 69 -4.13 -14.35 -1.25
N TRP A 70 -3.93 -13.73 -0.07
CA TRP A 70 -3.92 -12.28 0.07
C TRP A 70 -2.76 -11.64 -0.71
N TYR A 71 -1.54 -12.16 -0.57
CA TYR A 71 -0.35 -11.61 -1.22
C TYR A 71 -0.40 -11.74 -2.75
N GLU A 72 -0.85 -12.89 -3.24
CA GLU A 72 -1.06 -13.12 -4.66
C GLU A 72 -2.11 -12.16 -5.22
N GLY A 73 -3.24 -12.01 -4.52
CA GLY A 73 -4.33 -11.12 -4.90
C GLY A 73 -3.92 -9.64 -4.99
N ILE A 74 -3.15 -9.13 -4.02
CA ILE A 74 -2.70 -7.74 -4.06
C ILE A 74 -1.68 -7.50 -5.18
N THR A 75 -0.75 -8.45 -5.39
CA THR A 75 0.28 -8.36 -6.42
C THR A 75 -0.32 -8.36 -7.83
N GLN A 76 -1.25 -9.27 -8.11
CA GLN A 76 -1.89 -9.39 -9.43
C GLN A 76 -2.77 -8.18 -9.78
N LYS A 77 -3.42 -7.56 -8.79
CA LYS A 77 -4.33 -6.43 -9.00
C LYS A 77 -3.60 -5.10 -9.16
N LEU A 78 -2.60 -4.84 -8.32
CA LEU A 78 -1.95 -3.53 -8.28
C LEU A 78 -0.72 -3.43 -9.17
N LYS A 79 -0.04 -4.57 -9.44
CA LYS A 79 1.08 -4.68 -10.40
C LYS A 79 2.18 -3.63 -10.21
N TRP A 80 2.46 -3.25 -8.97
CA TRP A 80 3.36 -2.12 -8.65
C TRP A 80 4.76 -2.21 -9.26
N ASN A 81 5.24 -3.43 -9.50
CA ASN A 81 6.59 -3.68 -10.02
C ASN A 81 6.58 -4.20 -11.47
N ASP A 82 5.41 -4.29 -12.11
CA ASP A 82 5.35 -4.67 -13.52
C ASP A 82 5.64 -3.45 -14.39
N PRO A 83 6.50 -3.56 -15.41
CA PRO A 83 6.70 -2.50 -16.38
C PRO A 83 5.38 -2.14 -17.08
N ILE A 84 5.10 -0.85 -17.22
CA ILE A 84 3.93 -0.34 -17.98
C ILE A 84 4.05 -0.72 -19.47
N THR A 85 5.28 -0.88 -19.96
CA THR A 85 5.56 -1.46 -21.27
C THR A 85 5.15 -2.92 -21.24
N GLY A 86 4.03 -3.24 -21.89
CA GLY A 86 3.55 -4.60 -22.06
C GLY A 86 4.69 -5.53 -22.46
N LYS A 87 4.74 -6.72 -21.85
CA LYS A 87 5.78 -7.72 -22.09
C LYS A 87 5.98 -7.89 -23.60
N GLN A 88 7.03 -7.30 -24.15
CA GLN A 88 7.60 -7.82 -25.38
C GLN A 88 8.11 -9.22 -24.98
N PRO A 89 7.67 -10.30 -25.65
CA PRO A 89 8.13 -11.64 -25.28
C PRO A 89 9.66 -11.63 -25.29
N ASP A 90 10.23 -12.04 -24.16
CA ASP A 90 11.66 -11.95 -23.85
C ASP A 90 12.46 -12.83 -24.82
N SER A 91 12.73 -12.31 -26.01
CA SER A 91 13.76 -12.86 -26.88
C SER A 91 15.08 -12.20 -26.46
N LYS A 92 15.80 -12.89 -25.58
CA LYS A 92 17.20 -12.64 -25.19
C LYS A 92 17.42 -11.59 -24.09
N ARG A 93 17.13 -11.95 -22.83
CA ARG A 93 17.98 -11.43 -21.74
C ARG A 93 19.33 -12.15 -21.79
N PRO A 94 20.46 -11.43 -21.88
CA PRO A 94 21.76 -12.06 -21.69
C PRO A 94 21.84 -12.59 -20.26
N LYS A 95 22.21 -13.87 -20.10
CA LYS A 95 22.44 -14.46 -18.79
C LYS A 95 23.53 -13.66 -18.09
N MET A 96 23.28 -13.22 -16.85
CA MET A 96 24.35 -12.67 -16.02
C MET A 96 25.45 -13.73 -15.87
N PRO A 97 26.74 -13.35 -16.02
CA PRO A 97 27.82 -14.27 -15.72
C PRO A 97 27.71 -14.68 -14.26
N GLN A 98 27.88 -15.96 -13.98
CA GLN A 98 27.87 -16.46 -12.62
C GLN A 98 29.07 -15.90 -11.86
N LEU A 99 28.92 -15.69 -10.56
CA LEU A 99 29.90 -15.04 -9.65
C LEU A 99 31.28 -15.73 -9.58
N GLY A 100 31.54 -16.76 -10.40
CA GLY A 100 32.84 -17.43 -10.54
C GLY A 100 33.60 -17.17 -11.84
N GLU A 101 33.03 -16.48 -12.83
CA GLU A 101 33.73 -16.17 -14.09
C GLU A 101 34.54 -14.88 -13.96
N ARG A 102 35.79 -15.07 -13.54
CA ARG A 102 36.86 -14.08 -13.42
C ARG A 102 36.98 -13.23 -14.69
N TRP A 103 36.84 -11.92 -14.56
CA TRP A 103 37.19 -10.91 -15.55
C TRP A 103 38.64 -11.13 -16.04
N GLN A 104 38.80 -11.72 -17.22
CA GLN A 104 40.08 -11.78 -17.92
C GLN A 104 40.11 -10.68 -18.97
N GLY A 105 41.04 -9.74 -18.80
CA GLY A 105 41.41 -8.80 -19.86
C GLY A 105 40.85 -7.39 -19.70
N ARG A 106 41.40 -6.64 -18.74
CA ARG A 106 41.94 -5.29 -18.96
C ARG A 106 42.80 -4.93 -17.75
N SER A 107 44.09 -4.71 -17.99
CA SER A 107 45.00 -4.17 -16.98
C SER A 107 44.46 -2.80 -16.52
N PRO A 108 44.38 -2.52 -15.21
CA PRO A 108 44.03 -1.19 -14.73
C PRO A 108 45.08 -0.17 -15.20
N PRO A 109 44.69 1.04 -15.62
CA PRO A 109 45.66 2.11 -15.87
C PRO A 109 46.40 2.46 -14.57
N GLU A 110 47.71 2.71 -14.69
CA GLU A 110 48.62 2.95 -13.57
C GLU A 110 48.18 4.13 -12.69
N ARG A 111 48.32 3.94 -11.38
CA ARG A 111 48.07 4.93 -10.32
C ARG A 111 49.17 5.99 -10.38
N ILE A 112 48.86 7.24 -10.73
CA ILE A 112 49.76 8.36 -10.44
C ILE A 112 49.60 8.71 -8.95
N ALA A 113 50.75 8.84 -8.30
CA ALA A 113 50.94 8.91 -6.86
C ALA A 113 50.38 10.19 -6.20
N SER A 114 50.14 10.02 -4.90
CA SER A 114 50.03 11.01 -3.82
C SER A 114 50.62 12.40 -4.08
N VAL A 115 49.85 13.42 -3.71
CA VAL A 115 50.38 14.70 -3.22
C VAL A 115 49.56 15.11 -1.99
N ASP A 116 50.29 15.60 -1.00
CA ASP A 116 50.04 15.68 0.44
C ASP A 116 48.99 16.71 0.89
N GLU A 117 48.59 16.54 2.16
CA GLU A 117 47.82 17.47 2.99
C GLU A 117 48.54 18.81 3.18
N ASP A 118 47.76 19.90 3.12
CA ASP A 118 47.90 21.13 3.93
C ASP A 118 46.50 21.72 4.17
#